data_AF-A0A511AQA7-F1
#
_entry.id   AF-A0A511AQA7-F1
#
_cell.length_a   1.000
_cell.length_b   1.000
_cell.length_c   1.000
_cell.angle_alpha   90.00
_cell.angle_beta   90.00
_cell.angle_gamma   90.00
#
_symmetry.space_group_name_H-M   'P 1'
#
loop_
_entity.id
_entity.type
_entity.pdbx_description
1 polymer ?
#
loop_
_entity_poly.entity_id
_entity_poly.type
_entity_poly.pdbx_seq_one_letter_code
_entity_poly.pdbx_strand_id
1 'polypeptide(L)' 'MHCVDTKANYIEILRFKHFYDHFVFTKDEHNFKKKELKKYFDVSVVVNLECGDTRK' A
#
# COMPACT_ATOMS: atom_id res chain seq x y z
N MET A 1 -12.57 13.06 -30.35
CA MET A 1 -11.69 13.33 -29.19
C MET A 1 -11.72 12.08 -28.32
N HIS A 2 -10.72 11.20 -28.44
CA HIS A 2 -10.63 10.00 -27.61
C HIS A 2 -9.80 10.34 -26.37
N CYS A 3 -10.45 10.35 -25.21
CA CYS A 3 -9.79 10.37 -23.91
C CYS A 3 -9.33 8.93 -23.63
N VAL A 4 -8.03 8.70 -23.50
CA VAL A 4 -7.49 7.41 -23.04
C VAL A 4 -7.35 7.52 -21.53
N ASP A 5 -8.27 6.90 -20.82
CA ASP A 5 -8.25 6.83 -19.36
C ASP A 5 -7.15 5.84 -18.95
N THR A 6 -6.03 6.35 -18.43
CA THR A 6 -4.93 5.49 -17.99
C THR A 6 -5.31 4.92 -16.63
N LYS A 7 -5.76 3.65 -16.60
CA LYS A 7 -5.94 2.94 -15.34
C LYS A 7 -4.56 2.78 -14.69
N ALA A 8 -4.41 3.23 -13.45
CA ALA A 8 -3.20 3.02 -12.67
C ALA A 8 -2.97 1.51 -12.50
N ASN A 9 -1.88 0.99 -13.07
CA ASN A 9 -1.52 -0.42 -13.02
C ASN A 9 -0.39 -0.59 -12.01
N TYR A 10 -0.74 -0.91 -10.76
CA TYR A 10 0.24 -1.21 -9.73
C TYR A 10 0.61 -2.70 -9.75
N ILE A 11 1.90 -3.01 -9.93
CA ILE A 11 2.43 -4.37 -9.84
C ILE A 11 3.29 -4.51 -8.58
N GLU A 12 2.93 -5.44 -7.69
CA GLU A 12 3.77 -5.81 -6.54
C GLU A 12 5.02 -6.57 -7.02
N ILE A 13 6.20 -6.06 -6.68
CA ILE A 13 7.49 -6.64 -7.09
C ILE A 13 8.24 -7.27 -5.91
N LEU A 14 7.93 -6.86 -4.67
CA LEU A 14 8.57 -7.39 -3.48
C LEU A 14 7.60 -7.29 -2.30
N ARG A 15 7.54 -8.36 -1.50
CA ARG A 15 6.79 -8.40 -0.25
C ARG A 15 7.65 -8.99 0.85
N PHE A 16 7.73 -8.30 1.98
CA PHE A 16 8.51 -8.76 3.13
C PHE A 16 7.93 -8.27 4.45
N LYS A 17 8.35 -8.90 5.54
CA LYS A 17 8.08 -8.43 6.90
C LYS A 17 9.20 -7.50 7.34
N HIS A 18 8.86 -6.28 7.71
CA HIS A 18 9.80 -5.37 8.34
C HIS A 18 9.69 -5.49 9.87
N PHE A 19 10.72 -6.03 10.50
CA PHE A 19 10.76 -6.24 11.95
C PHE A 19 11.11 -4.94 12.66
N TYR A 20 10.09 -4.30 13.24
CA TYR A 20 10.20 -3.08 14.01
C TYR A 20 9.04 -3.00 15.01
N ASP A 21 9.39 -2.67 16.26
CA ASP A 21 8.43 -2.49 17.35
C ASP A 21 7.61 -1.21 17.13
N HIS A 22 6.31 -1.35 16.91
CA HIS A 22 5.40 -0.23 16.69
C HIS A 22 4.05 -0.46 17.36
N PHE A 23 3.34 0.64 17.64
CA PHE A 23 2.00 0.59 18.21
C PHE A 23 0.93 0.67 17.12
N VAL A 24 -0.04 -0.24 17.17
CA VAL A 24 -1.24 -0.24 16.32
C VAL A 24 -2.46 0.02 17.19
N PHE A 25 -3.42 0.78 16.65
CA PHE A 25 -4.70 1.02 17.30
C PHE A 25 -5.80 0.28 16.54
N THR A 26 -6.38 -0.74 17.17
CA THR A 26 -7.52 -1.48 16.63
C THR A 26 -8.80 -1.01 17.30
N LYS A 27 -9.88 -0.86 16.54
CA LYS A 27 -11.21 -0.62 17.12
C LYS A 27 -11.76 -1.94 17.65
N ASP A 28 -12.31 -1.92 18.86
CA ASP A 28 -13.13 -3.01 19.36
C ASP A 28 -14.60 -2.87 18.96
N GLU A 29 -15.42 -3.85 19.36
CA GLU A 29 -16.87 -3.89 19.10
C GLU A 29 -17.63 -2.69 19.69
N HIS A 30 -17.04 -2.01 20.69
CA HIS A 30 -17.61 -0.87 21.40
C HIS A 30 -17.00 0.47 20.96
N ASN A 31 -16.28 0.49 19.83
CA ASN A 31 -15.57 1.65 19.28
C ASN A 31 -14.44 2.24 20.17
N PHE A 32 -14.01 1.53 21.21
CA PHE A 32 -12.77 1.90 21.90
C PHE A 32 -11.57 1.50 21.05
N LYS A 33 -10.49 2.29 21.16
CA LYS A 33 -9.22 1.99 20.48
C LYS A 33 -8.30 1.24 21.44
N LYS A 34 -8.06 -0.03 21.16
CA LYS A 34 -7.06 -0.82 21.86
C LYS A 34 -5.69 -0.54 21.27
N LYS A 35 -4.72 -0.19 22.13
CA LYS A 35 -3.32 0.00 21.76
C LYS A 35 -2.58 -1.34 21.88
N GLU A 36 -1.99 -1.81 20.78
CA GLU A 36 -1.27 -3.08 20.70
C GLU A 36 0.17 -2.84 20.23
N LEU A 37 1.15 -3.47 20.89
CA LEU A 37 2.54 -3.46 20.43
C LEU A 37 2.73 -4.62 19.44
N LYS A 38 3.09 -4.31 18.19
CA LYS A 38 3.44 -5.30 17.16
C LYS A 38 4.95 -5.26 16.88
N LYS A 39 5.51 -6.44 16.61
CA LYS A 39 6.95 -6.66 16.38
C LYS A 39 7.37 -6.49 14.93
N TYR A 40 6.43 -6.50 14.00
CA TYR A 40 6.68 -6.34 12.58
C TYR A 40 5.41 -5.83 11.87
N PHE A 41 5.61 -5.22 10.71
CA PHE A 41 4.52 -4.93 9.77
C PHE A 41 4.88 -5.46 8.38
N ASP A 42 3.85 -5.77 7.59
CA ASP A 42 4.02 -6.22 6.22
C ASP A 42 4.26 -5.02 5.30
N VAL A 43 5.26 -5.12 4.44
CA VAL A 43 5.61 -4.13 3.43
C VAL A 43 5.43 -4.73 2.05
N SER A 44 4.72 -4.00 1.19
CA SER A 44 4.57 -4.29 -0.22
C SER A 44 5.23 -3.18 -1.02
N VAL A 45 6.15 -3.55 -1.91
CA VAL A 45 6.78 -2.64 -2.87
C VAL A 45 6.08 -2.83 -4.20
N VAL A 46 5.48 -1.76 -4.69
CA VAL A 46 4.73 -1.75 -5.95
C VAL A 46 5.37 -0.80 -6.96
N VAL A 47 5.31 -1.16 -8.24
CA VAL A 47 5.65 -0.29 -9.36
C VAL A 47 4.36 0.21 -9.98
N ASN A 48 4.23 1.53 -10.15
CA ASN A 48 3.17 2.11 -10.96
C ASN A 48 3.58 2.08 -12.43
N LEU A 49 2.89 1.28 -13.24
CA LEU A 49 3.12 1.22 -14.68
C LEU A 49 2.30 2.29 -15.39
N GLU A 50 3.00 3.29 -15.90
CA GLU A 50 2.42 4.35 -16.73
C GLU A 50 2.83 4.18 -18.19
N CYS A 51 1.92 4.51 -19.10
CA CYS A 51 2.19 4.52 -20.54
C CYS A 51 2.50 5.96 -20.96
N GLY A 52 3.76 6.25 -21.30
CA GLY A 52 4.14 7.55 -21.86
C GLY A 52 3.91 7.58 -23.38
N ASP A 53 3.21 8.60 -23.89
CA ASP A 53 3.12 8.83 -25.34
C ASP A 53 4.48 9.32 -25.85
N THR A 54 5.14 8.55 -26.71
CA THR A 54 6.47 8.83 -27.24
C THR A 54 6.45 9.62 -28.56
N ARG A 55 5.27 10.05 -29.02
CA ARG A 55 5.15 10.83 -30.27
C ARG A 55 5.52 12.29 -30.01
N LYS A 56 6.70 12.68 -30.51
CA LYS A 56 7.16 14.06 -30.71
C LYS A 56 6.91 14.49 -32.15
#